data_AF-A0A161WE54-F1
#
_entry.id   AF-A0A161WE54-F1
#
_cell.length_a   1.000
_cell.length_b   1.000
_cell.length_c   1.000
_cell.angle_alpha   90.00
_cell.angle_beta   90.00
_cell.angle_gamma   90.00
#
_symmetry.space_group_name_H-M   'P 1'
#
loop_
_entity.id
_entity.type
_entity.pdbx_description
1 polymer ?
#
loop_
_entity_poly.entity_id
_entity_poly.type
_entity_poly.pdbx_seq_one_letter_code
_entity_poly.pdbx_strand_id
1 'polypeptide(L)'
;MNYEEYEENLLSFSRLFEEGFKKPNFKTKKFTELWYDVDVLMCREALSGPFYHVDMYYNCDYVFEGEHEWFKEIRSCEDFLNWCLSIIKLYKSKINQVDSIIPDEKEDKQIMLLQADIMEKLSFMVYDIQKDRWKFIKKPYSDNIQ
;
A
#
# COMPACT_ATOMS: atom_id res chain seq x y z
N MET A 1 -2.28 0.65 20.92
CA MET A 1 -1.17 -0.25 20.63
C MET A 1 -0.11 -0.11 21.71
N ASN A 2 0.53 -1.19 22.12
CA ASN A 2 1.77 -1.18 22.93
C ASN A 2 3.01 -1.26 22.00
N TYR A 3 4.23 -1.20 22.55
CA TYR A 3 5.45 -1.19 21.72
C TYR A 3 5.70 -2.52 20.99
N GLU A 4 5.43 -3.66 21.62
CA GLU A 4 5.60 -4.99 21.00
C GLU A 4 4.62 -5.17 19.83
N GLU A 5 3.34 -4.80 20.02
CA GLU A 5 2.32 -4.79 18.96
C GLU A 5 2.71 -3.86 17.80
N TYR A 6 3.37 -2.73 18.08
CA TYR A 6 3.86 -1.80 17.06
C TYR A 6 4.98 -2.42 16.21
N GLU A 7 5.97 -3.07 16.84
CA GLU A 7 7.04 -3.78 16.12
C GLU A 7 6.49 -4.97 15.31
N GLU A 8 5.56 -5.75 15.87
CA GLU A 8 4.91 -6.85 15.15
C GLU A 8 4.13 -6.37 13.93
N ASN A 9 3.44 -5.22 14.05
CA ASN A 9 2.75 -4.59 12.92
C ASN A 9 3.72 -4.16 11.83
N LEU A 10 4.89 -3.59 12.17
CA LEU A 10 5.92 -3.23 11.19
C LEU A 10 6.48 -4.46 10.47
N LEU A 11 6.83 -5.52 11.21
CA LEU A 11 7.33 -6.77 10.59
C LEU A 11 6.29 -7.42 9.68
N SER A 12 5.02 -7.40 10.10
CA SER A 12 3.91 -7.90 9.29
C SER A 12 3.68 -7.03 8.05
N PHE A 13 3.86 -5.72 8.19
CA PHE A 13 3.75 -4.76 7.09
C PHE A 13 4.79 -5.06 6.02
N SER A 14 6.07 -5.19 6.39
CA SER A 14 7.17 -5.47 5.44
C SER A 14 6.92 -6.74 4.63
N ARG A 15 6.48 -7.83 5.28
CA ARG A 15 6.15 -9.09 4.60
C ARG A 15 5.00 -8.94 3.61
N LEU A 16 3.93 -8.27 4.04
CA LEU A 16 2.76 -8.05 3.18
C LEU A 16 3.06 -7.07 2.04
N PHE A 17 3.93 -6.09 2.27
CA PHE A 17 4.35 -5.14 1.24
C PHE A 17 5.05 -5.88 0.10
N GLU A 18 6.00 -6.77 0.41
CA GLU A 18 6.64 -7.61 -0.60
C GLU A 18 5.63 -8.48 -1.37
N GLU A 19 4.66 -9.09 -0.67
CA GLU A 19 3.63 -9.93 -1.30
C GLU A 19 2.64 -9.14 -2.17
N GLY A 20 2.21 -7.97 -1.72
CA GLY A 20 1.26 -7.12 -2.43
C GLY A 20 1.87 -6.44 -3.65
N PHE A 21 3.15 -6.08 -3.57
CA PHE A 21 3.86 -5.29 -4.59
C PHE A 21 4.90 -6.09 -5.39
N LYS A 22 4.99 -7.41 -5.24
CA LYS A 22 5.71 -8.24 -6.22
C LYS A 22 4.99 -8.30 -7.56
N LYS A 23 5.74 -8.50 -8.65
CA LYS A 23 5.16 -8.76 -9.97
C LYS A 23 4.55 -10.17 -9.98
N PRO A 24 3.26 -10.33 -10.31
CA PRO A 24 2.66 -11.66 -10.46
C PRO A 24 3.23 -12.42 -11.66
N ASN A 25 3.16 -13.74 -11.58
CA ASN A 25 3.41 -14.62 -12.72
C ASN A 25 2.08 -15.06 -13.33
N PHE A 26 1.58 -14.29 -14.29
CA PHE A 26 0.34 -14.61 -14.99
C PHE A 26 0.53 -15.69 -16.04
N LYS A 27 -0.49 -16.52 -16.20
CA LYS A 27 -0.52 -17.57 -17.21
C LYS A 27 -0.95 -17.04 -18.57
N THR A 28 -1.72 -15.96 -18.60
CA THR A 28 -2.29 -15.41 -19.82
C THR A 28 -1.76 -14.02 -20.14
N LYS A 29 -1.61 -13.75 -21.44
CA LYS A 29 -1.20 -12.44 -21.94
C LYS A 29 -2.23 -11.36 -21.60
N LYS A 30 -3.52 -11.70 -21.65
CA LYS A 30 -4.64 -10.81 -21.32
C LYS A 30 -4.52 -10.18 -19.94
N PHE A 31 -4.25 -10.98 -18.91
CA PHE A 31 -4.09 -10.47 -17.55
C PHE A 31 -2.71 -9.86 -17.30
N THR A 32 -1.68 -10.26 -18.06
CA THR A 32 -0.39 -9.55 -18.06
C THR A 32 -0.54 -8.11 -18.55
N GLU A 33 -1.27 -7.91 -19.65
CA GLU A 33 -1.55 -6.57 -20.21
C GLU A 33 -2.45 -5.76 -19.26
N LEU A 34 -3.52 -6.36 -18.74
CA LEU A 34 -4.40 -5.71 -17.77
C LEU A 34 -3.63 -5.25 -16.52
N TRP A 35 -2.72 -6.09 -16.01
CA TRP A 35 -1.88 -5.73 -14.87
C TRP A 35 -0.94 -4.57 -15.19
N TYR A 36 -0.34 -4.54 -16.38
CA TYR A 36 0.47 -3.40 -16.78
C TYR A 36 -0.36 -2.12 -16.85
N ASP A 37 -1.53 -2.17 -17.48
CA ASP A 37 -2.39 -1.00 -17.69
C ASP A 37 -2.99 -0.45 -16.40
N VAL A 38 -3.40 -1.33 -15.48
CA VAL A 38 -4.13 -0.93 -14.26
C VAL A 38 -3.20 -0.80 -13.06
N ASP A 39 -2.22 -1.70 -12.92
CA ASP A 39 -1.32 -1.72 -11.77
C ASP A 39 -0.15 -0.75 -12.00
N VAL A 40 0.63 -0.91 -13.07
CA VAL A 40 1.83 -0.09 -13.30
C VAL A 40 1.49 1.37 -13.57
N LEU A 41 0.49 1.65 -14.43
CA LEU A 41 0.21 3.02 -14.89
C LEU A 41 -0.77 3.80 -14.01
N MET A 42 -1.44 3.16 -13.03
CA MET A 42 -2.49 3.84 -12.26
C MET A 42 -2.38 3.65 -10.75
N CYS A 43 -2.25 2.41 -10.27
CA CYS A 43 -2.48 2.12 -8.85
C CYS A 43 -1.19 1.87 -8.06
N ARG A 44 -0.24 1.11 -8.62
CA ARG A 44 1.02 0.77 -7.96
C ARG A 44 1.93 1.96 -7.82
N GLU A 45 2.05 2.79 -8.85
CA GLU A 45 2.92 3.97 -8.82
C GLU A 45 2.47 4.94 -7.71
N ALA A 46 1.16 5.14 -7.58
CA ALA A 46 0.60 6.01 -6.55
C ALA A 46 0.81 5.45 -5.12
N LEU A 47 0.62 4.14 -4.89
CA LEU A 47 0.68 3.55 -3.55
C LEU A 47 2.08 3.08 -3.12
N SER A 48 2.94 2.70 -4.06
CA SER A 48 4.24 2.08 -3.76
C SER A 48 5.19 3.04 -3.05
N GLY A 49 5.21 4.32 -3.42
CA GLY A 49 6.04 5.33 -2.76
C GLY A 49 5.74 5.46 -1.26
N PRO A 50 4.49 5.79 -0.88
CA PRO A 50 4.12 5.91 0.52
C PRO A 50 4.37 4.63 1.32
N PHE A 51 4.04 3.46 0.76
CA PHE A 51 4.17 2.19 1.47
C PHE A 51 5.63 1.77 1.63
N TYR A 52 6.46 2.01 0.61
CA TYR A 52 7.91 1.83 0.70
C TYR A 52 8.53 2.73 1.77
N HIS A 53 8.07 3.98 1.87
CA HIS A 53 8.55 4.90 2.91
C HIS A 53 8.23 4.40 4.31
N VAL A 54 7.05 3.82 4.52
CA VAL A 54 6.70 3.17 5.79
C VAL A 54 7.59 1.94 6.04
N ASP A 55 7.85 1.12 5.02
CA ASP A 55 8.70 -0.07 5.15
C ASP A 55 10.15 0.29 5.54
N MET A 56 10.71 1.32 4.90
CA MET A 56 12.12 1.68 5.07
C MET A 56 12.38 2.64 6.23
N TYR A 57 11.46 3.57 6.48
CA TYR A 57 11.67 4.69 7.40
C TYR A 57 10.62 4.78 8.50
N TYR A 58 9.67 3.83 8.53
CA TYR A 58 8.58 3.79 9.52
C TYR A 58 7.67 5.03 9.49
N ASN A 59 7.73 5.82 8.43
CA ASN A 59 6.96 7.06 8.27
C ASN A 59 6.57 7.29 6.82
N CYS A 60 5.51 8.07 6.61
CA CYS A 60 5.17 8.64 5.30
C CYS A 60 4.70 10.10 5.44
N ASP A 61 5.37 10.90 6.29
CA ASP A 61 4.91 12.26 6.62
C ASP A 61 4.82 13.19 5.41
N TYR A 62 5.71 12.98 4.44
CA TYR A 62 5.77 13.75 3.20
C TYR A 62 4.43 13.75 2.43
N VAL A 63 3.59 12.73 2.65
CA VAL A 63 2.26 12.65 2.06
C VAL A 63 1.33 13.73 2.63
N PHE A 64 1.50 14.14 3.89
CA PHE A 64 0.69 15.17 4.55
C PHE A 64 1.22 16.59 4.31
N GLU A 65 2.44 16.73 3.80
CA GLU A 65 3.03 18.03 3.43
C GLU A 65 2.37 18.61 2.17
N GLY A 66 1.72 17.76 1.36
CA GLY A 66 0.91 18.18 0.22
C GLY A 66 1.69 18.76 -0.96
N GLU A 67 3.01 18.60 -0.99
CA GLU A 67 3.87 19.13 -2.05
C GLU A 67 3.69 18.40 -3.39
N HIS A 68 3.37 17.10 -3.33
CA HIS A 68 3.12 16.29 -4.52
C HIS A 68 1.67 16.41 -4.99
N GLU A 69 1.44 16.43 -6.31
CA GLU A 69 0.11 16.69 -6.87
C GLU A 69 -0.96 15.69 -6.43
N TRP A 70 -0.56 14.45 -6.21
CA TRP A 70 -1.44 13.38 -5.77
C TRP A 70 -1.89 13.51 -4.30
N PHE A 71 -1.19 14.34 -3.51
CA PHE A 71 -1.39 14.45 -2.06
C PHE A 71 -1.91 15.81 -1.61
N LYS A 72 -2.21 16.74 -2.53
CA LYS A 72 -2.68 18.11 -2.21
C LYS A 72 -3.89 18.15 -1.27
N GLU A 73 -4.73 17.12 -1.30
CA GLU A 73 -5.95 17.02 -0.48
C GLU A 73 -5.77 16.17 0.78
N ILE A 74 -4.61 15.53 0.98
CA ILE A 74 -4.36 14.60 2.07
C ILE A 74 -3.79 15.36 3.27
N ARG A 75 -4.61 15.57 4.31
CA ARG A 75 -4.25 16.40 5.48
C ARG A 75 -4.19 15.62 6.79
N SER A 76 -4.56 14.35 6.76
CA SER A 76 -4.64 13.49 7.93
C SER A 76 -4.42 12.02 7.56
N CYS A 77 -4.13 11.19 8.56
CA CYS A 77 -4.05 9.74 8.38
C CYS A 77 -5.36 9.17 7.82
N GLU A 78 -6.50 9.69 8.26
CA GLU A 78 -7.83 9.33 7.75
C GLU A 78 -7.99 9.69 6.27
N ASP A 79 -7.56 10.88 5.85
CA ASP A 79 -7.59 11.28 4.43
C ASP A 79 -6.72 10.37 3.59
N PHE A 80 -5.52 10.02 4.09
CA PHE A 80 -4.61 9.13 3.38
C PHE A 80 -5.17 7.72 3.24
N LEU A 81 -5.77 7.18 4.31
CA LEU A 81 -6.46 5.88 4.26
C LEU A 81 -7.58 5.91 3.21
N ASN A 82 -8.46 6.91 3.25
CA ASN A 82 -9.55 7.05 2.31
C ASN A 82 -9.06 7.16 0.86
N TRP A 83 -7.98 7.92 0.64
CA TRP A 83 -7.33 8.04 -0.65
C TRP A 83 -6.81 6.69 -1.14
N CYS A 84 -6.09 5.92 -0.31
CA CYS A 84 -5.61 4.58 -0.65
C CYS A 84 -6.77 3.64 -1.02
N LEU A 85 -7.82 3.60 -0.20
CA LEU A 85 -9.01 2.78 -0.44
C LEU A 85 -9.73 3.17 -1.74
N SER A 86 -9.73 4.45 -2.11
CA SER A 86 -10.32 4.91 -3.37
C SER A 86 -9.57 4.36 -4.60
N ILE A 87 -8.23 4.34 -4.55
CA ILE A 87 -7.38 3.76 -5.60
C ILE A 87 -7.61 2.26 -5.70
N ILE A 88 -7.63 1.56 -4.57
CA ILE A 88 -7.83 0.10 -4.53
C ILE A 88 -9.23 -0.27 -5.04
N LYS A 89 -10.26 0.53 -4.70
CA LYS A 89 -11.61 0.34 -5.23
C LYS A 89 -11.65 0.50 -6.75
N LEU A 90 -10.94 1.49 -7.29
CA LEU A 90 -10.81 1.68 -8.73
C LEU A 90 -10.09 0.49 -9.39
N TYR A 91 -8.98 0.03 -8.79
CA TYR A 91 -8.23 -1.15 -9.21
C TYR A 91 -9.12 -2.39 -9.30
N LYS A 92 -9.83 -2.74 -8.21
CA LYS A 92 -10.79 -3.86 -8.16
C LYS A 92 -11.89 -3.70 -9.22
N SER A 93 -12.40 -2.49 -9.42
CA SER A 93 -13.42 -2.22 -10.43
C SER A 93 -12.92 -2.53 -11.85
N LYS A 94 -11.69 -2.12 -12.20
CA LYS A 94 -11.10 -2.37 -13.51
C LYS A 94 -10.86 -3.85 -13.77
N ILE A 95 -10.37 -4.60 -12.78
CA ILE A 95 -10.20 -6.05 -12.89
C ILE A 95 -11.56 -6.74 -13.12
N ASN A 96 -12.60 -6.29 -12.42
CA ASN A 96 -13.92 -6.90 -12.51
C ASN A 96 -14.62 -6.64 -13.85
N GLN A 97 -14.26 -5.59 -14.58
CA GLN A 97 -14.77 -5.30 -15.93
C GLN A 97 -14.23 -6.25 -16.99
N VAL A 98 -13.15 -6.98 -16.70
CA VAL A 98 -12.54 -7.93 -17.65
C VAL A 98 -13.08 -9.33 -17.38
N ASP A 99 -13.63 -9.94 -18.43
CA ASP A 99 -14.10 -11.32 -18.38
C ASP A 99 -12.94 -12.31 -18.23
N SER A 100 -13.17 -13.38 -17.48
CA SER A 100 -12.24 -14.50 -17.30
C SER A 100 -12.94 -15.80 -17.71
N ILE A 101 -12.75 -16.20 -18.97
CA ILE A 101 -13.51 -17.26 -19.64
C ILE A 101 -12.90 -18.62 -19.31
N ILE A 102 -11.59 -18.75 -19.48
CA ILE A 102 -10.85 -20.02 -19.28
C ILE A 102 -10.31 -20.15 -17.85
N PRO A 103 -9.99 -21.37 -17.37
CA PRO A 103 -9.47 -21.58 -16.02
C PRO A 103 -8.25 -20.72 -15.67
N ASP A 104 -7.27 -20.62 -16.58
CA ASP A 104 -6.06 -19.83 -16.35
C ASP A 104 -6.36 -18.33 -16.18
N GLU A 105 -7.31 -17.77 -16.94
CA GLU A 105 -7.75 -16.39 -16.78
C GLU A 105 -8.46 -16.17 -15.43
N LYS A 106 -9.18 -17.17 -14.93
CA LYS A 106 -9.86 -17.08 -13.61
C LYS A 106 -8.83 -17.05 -12.49
N GLU A 107 -7.79 -17.87 -12.59
CA GLU A 107 -6.67 -17.86 -11.64
C GLU A 107 -5.91 -16.54 -11.70
N ASP A 108 -5.57 -16.05 -12.90
CA ASP A 108 -4.90 -14.76 -13.08
C ASP A 108 -5.71 -13.60 -12.48
N LYS A 109 -7.04 -13.59 -12.70
CA LYS A 109 -7.95 -12.62 -12.10
C LYS A 109 -7.94 -12.68 -10.57
N GLN A 110 -7.96 -13.88 -10.00
CA GLN A 110 -7.90 -14.09 -8.55
C GLN A 110 -6.58 -13.58 -7.96
N ILE A 111 -5.45 -13.77 -8.67
CA ILE A 111 -4.15 -13.25 -8.23
C ILE A 111 -4.18 -11.71 -8.12
N MET A 112 -4.71 -11.02 -9.13
CA MET A 112 -4.83 -9.56 -9.08
C MET A 112 -5.75 -9.09 -7.95
N LEU A 113 -6.90 -9.77 -7.74
CA LEU A 113 -7.82 -9.43 -6.65
C LEU A 113 -7.18 -9.67 -5.27
N LEU A 114 -6.40 -10.74 -5.11
CA LEU A 114 -5.64 -11.00 -3.89
C LEU A 114 -4.62 -9.89 -3.61
N GLN A 115 -3.91 -9.40 -4.63
CA GLN A 115 -3.02 -8.24 -4.45
C GLN A 115 -3.78 -7.00 -4.00
N ALA A 116 -4.98 -6.77 -4.54
CA ALA A 116 -5.83 -5.66 -4.11
C ALA A 116 -6.25 -5.78 -2.64
N ASP A 117 -6.57 -6.99 -2.17
CA ASP A 117 -6.91 -7.25 -0.77
C ASP A 117 -5.69 -7.04 0.15
N ILE A 118 -4.49 -7.40 -0.29
CA ILE A 118 -3.25 -7.12 0.43
C ILE A 118 -2.99 -5.60 0.51
N MET A 119 -3.14 -4.88 -0.61
CA MET A 119 -3.00 -3.41 -0.63
C MET A 119 -4.00 -2.72 0.31
N GLU A 120 -5.22 -3.23 0.39
CA GLU A 120 -6.25 -2.74 1.32
C GLU A 120 -5.82 -2.96 2.76
N LYS A 121 -5.37 -4.17 3.10
CA LYS A 121 -4.85 -4.47 4.44
C LYS A 121 -3.65 -3.57 4.79
N LEU A 122 -2.70 -3.41 3.87
CA LEU A 122 -1.56 -2.53 4.05
C LEU A 122 -1.99 -1.08 4.31
N SER A 123 -3.04 -0.59 3.64
CA SER A 123 -3.56 0.77 3.85
C SER A 123 -4.01 0.99 5.30
N PHE A 124 -4.73 0.01 5.88
CA PHE A 124 -5.11 0.05 7.30
C PHE A 124 -3.90 -0.05 8.23
N MET A 125 -2.92 -0.89 7.88
CA MET A 125 -1.69 -0.99 8.67
C MET A 125 -0.89 0.32 8.66
N VAL A 126 -0.76 1.00 7.51
CA VAL A 126 -0.12 2.32 7.46
C VAL A 126 -0.86 3.30 8.35
N TYR A 127 -2.19 3.33 8.30
CA TYR A 127 -2.99 4.18 9.18
C TYR A 127 -2.66 3.95 10.66
N ASP A 128 -2.67 2.70 11.12
CA ASP A 128 -2.38 2.36 12.50
C ASP A 128 -0.95 2.71 12.90
N ILE A 129 0.03 2.43 12.04
CA ILE A 129 1.44 2.76 12.25
C ILE A 129 1.61 4.28 12.38
N GLN A 130 1.07 5.06 11.44
CA GLN A 130 1.29 6.51 11.40
C GLN A 130 0.54 7.24 12.51
N LYS A 131 -0.69 6.83 12.82
CA LYS A 131 -1.50 7.46 13.87
C LYS A 131 -0.87 7.34 15.25
N ASP A 132 -0.29 6.19 15.56
CA ASP A 132 0.30 5.92 16.88
C ASP A 132 1.82 6.15 16.92
N ARG A 133 2.45 6.46 15.77
CA ARG A 133 3.91 6.59 15.62
C ARG A 133 4.58 7.43 16.69
N TRP A 134 3.99 8.59 17.01
CA TRP A 134 4.53 9.55 18.00
C TRP A 134 4.64 9.00 19.42
N LYS A 135 3.90 7.92 19.74
CA LYS A 135 4.00 7.23 21.03
C LYS A 135 5.27 6.39 21.15
N PHE A 136 5.86 6.01 20.02
CA PHE A 136 6.95 5.03 19.93
C PHE A 136 8.24 5.59 19.32
N ILE A 137 8.16 6.73 18.64
CA ILE A 137 9.34 7.57 18.39
C ILE A 137 9.79 8.08 19.76
N LYS A 138 10.74 7.36 20.39
CA LYS A 138 11.52 7.93 21.49
C LYS A 138 11.99 9.31 21.01
N LYS A 139 11.77 10.36 21.83
CA LYS A 139 12.37 11.69 21.63
C LYS A 139 13.78 11.53 21.04
N PRO A 140 14.19 12.37 20.08
CA PRO A 140 15.51 12.27 19.49
C PRO A 140 16.53 12.28 20.63
N TYR A 141 17.53 11.40 20.52
CA TYR A 141 18.76 11.37 21.29
C TYR A 141 18.89 12.51 22.30
N SER A 142 18.81 12.19 23.59
CA SER A 142 19.37 13.09 24.61
C SER A 142 20.79 13.44 24.17
N ASP A 143 21.04 14.73 24.03
CA ASP A 143 22.34 15.34 23.71
C ASP A 143 23.48 14.59 24.40
N ASN A 144 24.17 13.71 23.67
CA ASN A 144 25.54 13.35 24.01
C ASN A 144 26.44 14.38 23.32
N ILE A 145 26.34 15.62 23.81
CA ILE A 145 27.46 16.56 23.77
C ILE A 145 28.37 16.12 24.92
N GLN A 146 29.42 15.37 24.58
CA GLN A 146 30.65 15.31 25.37
C GLN A 146 31.77 15.95 24.56
#